data_AF-A0A2K0TQ47-F1
#
_entry.id   AF-A0A2K0TQ47-F1
#
_cell.length_a   1.000
_cell.length_b   1.000
_cell.length_c   1.000
_cell.angle_alpha   90.00
_cell.angle_beta   90.00
_cell.angle_gamma   90.00
#
_symmetry.space_group_name_H-M   'P 1'
#
loop_
_entity.id
_entity.type
_entity.pdbx_description
1 polymer ?
#
loop_
_entity_poly.entity_id
_entity_poly.type
_entity_poly.pdbx_seq_one_letter_code
_entity_poly.pdbx_strand_id
1 'polypeptide(L)'
;MLSRNKWKVARSISTGTSVTSSFSMASGSPTFETGQHSEVQSISEIVLKAIDPTTYLYAHLHNSLLATAWLKNDLRNAFAHSDVVLSAMKPHREETSEEYVGILSNQANLLASNRDDEKALQLLLQVEDTRRQFHLPENIALAFVNLAIGRLRCRMGDLKDAEVRFYNAREIVRREHGENGQYMQQ
;
A
#
# COMPACT_ATOMS: atom_id res chain seq x y z
N MET A 1 20.05 7.76 56.14
CA MET A 1 19.61 6.40 55.75
C MET A 1 19.33 6.42 54.26
N LEU A 2 20.26 5.99 53.40
CA LEU A 2 20.51 4.59 52.94
C LEU A 2 19.24 3.99 52.30
N SER A 3 19.23 3.42 51.09
CA SER A 3 20.32 3.05 50.17
C SER A 3 19.77 2.78 48.76
N ARG A 4 20.55 3.13 47.74
CA ARG A 4 20.50 2.57 46.38
C ARG A 4 20.87 1.09 46.42
N ASN A 5 20.09 0.22 45.77
CA ASN A 5 20.53 -1.14 45.45
C ASN A 5 21.09 -1.21 44.03
N LYS A 6 22.36 -1.59 43.95
CA LYS A 6 23.10 -2.00 42.76
C LYS A 6 22.92 -3.50 42.59
N TRP A 7 22.79 -3.99 41.34
CA TRP A 7 23.45 -5.23 40.94
C TRP A 7 24.02 -5.09 39.52
N LYS A 8 25.36 -5.10 39.48
CA LYS A 8 26.19 -5.34 38.29
C LYS A 8 26.26 -6.84 38.07
N VAL A 9 26.23 -7.30 36.82
CA VAL A 9 26.88 -8.57 36.44
C VAL A 9 27.74 -8.35 35.19
N ALA A 10 28.89 -9.00 35.25
CA ALA A 10 30.13 -8.89 34.51
C ALA A 10 30.06 -8.80 32.97
N ARG A 11 30.91 -7.92 32.41
CA ARG A 11 31.52 -8.08 31.08
C ARG A 11 32.77 -8.94 31.24
N SER A 12 32.92 -10.00 30.45
CA SER A 12 34.24 -10.50 30.08
C SER A 12 34.59 -9.95 28.70
N ILE A 13 35.84 -9.49 28.57
CA ILE A 13 36.46 -9.10 27.31
C ILE A 13 37.51 -10.17 27.05
N SER A 14 37.45 -10.84 25.90
CA SER A 14 38.62 -11.49 25.30
C SER A 14 38.90 -10.86 23.94
N THR A 15 40.17 -10.57 23.76
CA THR A 15 40.80 -9.81 22.68
C THR A 15 40.94 -10.60 21.38
N GLY A 16 40.78 -9.89 20.25
CA GLY A 16 41.62 -10.04 19.06
C GLY A 16 41.22 -11.10 18.03
N THR A 17 40.72 -10.65 16.87
CA THR A 17 41.36 -10.80 15.54
C THR A 17 40.44 -10.25 14.45
N SER A 18 40.98 -9.44 13.55
CA SER A 18 40.27 -8.96 12.35
C SER A 18 40.24 -10.05 11.29
N VAL A 19 39.06 -10.40 10.79
CA VAL A 19 38.90 -11.06 9.49
C VAL A 19 37.67 -10.49 8.77
N THR A 20 37.90 -10.30 7.48
CA THR A 20 37.13 -9.78 6.36
C THR A 20 35.63 -10.06 6.29
N SER A 21 34.95 -9.13 5.58
CA SER A 21 33.61 -9.21 5.02
C SER A 21 33.17 -10.61 4.59
N SER A 22 31.97 -11.00 5.02
CA SER A 22 31.09 -11.84 4.21
C SER A 22 29.66 -11.36 4.36
N PHE A 23 29.09 -11.03 3.20
CA PHE A 23 27.71 -10.64 2.97
C PHE A 23 26.83 -11.87 3.21
N SER A 24 25.88 -11.80 4.14
CA SER A 24 24.86 -12.84 4.33
C SER A 24 23.48 -12.21 4.19
N MET A 25 22.89 -12.34 3.00
CA MET A 25 21.44 -12.26 2.84
C MET A 25 20.85 -13.50 3.52
N ALA A 26 20.45 -13.36 4.78
CA ALA A 26 19.58 -14.32 5.41
C ALA A 26 18.15 -14.05 4.94
N SER A 27 17.70 -14.89 4.00
CA SER A 27 16.31 -15.14 3.67
C SER A 27 15.45 -15.20 4.93
N GLY A 28 14.39 -14.39 4.99
CA GLY A 28 13.37 -14.45 6.04
C GLY A 28 12.84 -15.87 6.21
N SER A 29 12.73 -16.31 7.46
CA SER A 29 12.20 -17.63 7.81
C SER A 29 10.73 -17.75 7.37
N PRO A 30 10.38 -18.70 6.48
CA PRO A 30 9.03 -18.81 5.92
C PRO A 30 7.94 -19.07 6.97
N THR A 31 8.31 -19.57 8.14
CA THR A 31 7.38 -20.04 9.18
C THR A 31 6.84 -18.92 10.08
N PHE A 32 7.58 -17.81 10.24
CA PHE A 32 7.18 -16.74 11.15
C PHE A 32 6.17 -15.79 10.51
N GLU A 33 6.38 -15.44 9.23
CA GLU A 33 5.44 -14.64 8.44
C GLU A 33 4.12 -15.38 8.22
N THR A 34 4.15 -16.68 7.92
CA THR A 34 2.93 -17.49 7.76
C THR A 34 2.06 -17.54 9.01
N GLY A 35 2.68 -17.55 10.20
CA GLY A 35 1.98 -17.54 11.48
C GLY A 35 1.25 -16.23 11.75
N GLN A 36 1.95 -15.10 11.61
CA GLN A 36 1.36 -13.76 11.80
C GLN A 36 0.25 -13.46 10.79
N HIS A 37 0.41 -13.91 9.55
CA HIS A 37 -0.61 -13.75 8.51
C HIS A 37 -1.89 -14.55 8.80
N SER A 38 -1.77 -15.71 9.46
CA SER A 38 -2.94 -16.51 9.87
C SER A 38 -3.70 -15.87 11.05
N GLU A 39 -2.99 -15.18 11.93
CA GLU A 39 -3.56 -14.45 13.05
C GLU A 39 -4.32 -13.19 12.59
N VAL A 40 -3.73 -12.39 11.69
CA VAL A 40 -4.40 -11.22 11.10
C VAL A 40 -5.71 -11.61 10.41
N GLN A 41 -5.71 -12.71 9.67
CA GLN A 41 -6.91 -13.23 9.02
C GLN A 41 -7.98 -13.62 10.06
N SER A 42 -7.60 -14.38 11.08
CA SER A 42 -8.51 -14.85 12.13
C SER A 42 -9.13 -13.69 12.91
N ILE A 43 -8.32 -12.69 13.28
CA ILE A 43 -8.79 -11.48 13.97
C ILE A 43 -9.76 -10.70 13.07
N SER A 44 -9.41 -10.52 11.80
CA SER A 44 -10.24 -9.79 10.85
C SER A 44 -11.62 -10.46 10.68
N GLU A 45 -11.69 -11.79 10.64
CA GLU A 45 -12.96 -12.52 10.56
C GLU A 45 -13.84 -12.35 11.81
N ILE A 46 -13.23 -12.33 13.00
CA ILE A 46 -13.96 -12.06 14.25
C ILE A 46 -14.53 -10.64 14.22
N VAL A 47 -13.72 -9.66 13.81
CA VAL A 47 -14.16 -8.26 13.73
C VAL A 47 -15.27 -8.10 12.68
N LEU A 48 -15.13 -8.69 11.49
CA LEU A 48 -16.15 -8.64 10.44
C LEU A 48 -17.51 -9.19 10.89
N LYS A 49 -17.53 -10.23 11.74
CA LYS A 49 -18.77 -10.78 12.31
C LYS A 49 -19.40 -9.87 13.37
N ALA A 50 -18.61 -8.98 13.98
CA ALA A 50 -19.04 -8.12 15.07
C ALA A 50 -19.45 -6.71 14.62
N ILE A 51 -19.16 -6.32 13.38
CA ILE A 51 -19.46 -4.98 12.84
C ILE A 51 -20.57 -5.05 11.79
N ASP A 52 -21.38 -4.01 11.71
CA ASP A 52 -22.47 -3.92 10.74
C ASP A 52 -21.89 -3.70 9.31
N PRO A 53 -22.28 -4.51 8.30
CA PRO A 53 -21.79 -4.40 6.92
C PRO A 53 -22.05 -3.06 6.23
N THR A 54 -22.98 -2.27 6.75
CA THR A 54 -23.30 -0.93 6.25
C THR A 54 -22.39 0.14 6.82
N THR A 55 -21.41 -0.19 7.65
CA THR A 55 -20.55 0.82 8.30
C THR A 55 -19.31 1.15 7.48
N TYR A 56 -18.82 2.38 7.65
CA TYR A 56 -17.54 2.82 7.08
C TYR A 56 -16.37 1.95 7.55
N LEU A 57 -16.42 1.48 8.80
CA LEU A 57 -15.40 0.58 9.36
C LEU A 57 -15.34 -0.77 8.63
N TYR A 58 -16.49 -1.30 8.21
CA TYR A 58 -16.56 -2.52 7.42
C TYR A 58 -15.84 -2.37 6.08
N ALA A 59 -16.04 -1.25 5.39
CA ALA A 59 -15.34 -0.94 4.15
C ALA A 59 -13.81 -0.85 4.35
N HIS A 60 -13.35 -0.19 5.43
CA HIS A 60 -11.92 -0.07 5.72
C HIS A 60 -11.25 -1.40 6.05
N LEU A 61 -11.90 -2.24 6.85
CA LEU A 61 -11.37 -3.56 7.18
C LEU A 61 -11.24 -4.43 5.92
N HIS A 62 -12.23 -4.37 5.02
CA HIS A 62 -12.14 -5.03 3.72
C HIS A 62 -11.05 -4.46 2.83
N ASN A 63 -10.76 -3.16 2.87
CA ASN A 63 -9.65 -2.57 2.12
C ASN A 63 -8.28 -3.06 2.64
N SER A 64 -8.13 -3.25 3.96
CA SER A 64 -6.93 -3.87 4.54
C SER A 64 -6.79 -5.35 4.15
N LEU A 65 -7.89 -6.09 4.12
CA LEU A 65 -7.90 -7.50 3.67
C LEU A 65 -7.61 -7.62 2.17
N LEU A 66 -8.13 -6.71 1.34
CA LEU A 66 -7.75 -6.59 -0.07
C LEU A 66 -6.24 -6.43 -0.22
N ALA A 67 -5.64 -5.47 0.49
CA ALA A 67 -4.20 -5.22 0.41
C ALA A 67 -3.39 -6.46 0.85
N THR A 68 -3.83 -7.12 1.93
CA THR A 68 -3.20 -8.34 2.43
C THR A 68 -3.28 -9.49 1.43
N ALA A 69 -4.44 -9.71 0.81
CA ALA A 69 -4.62 -10.74 -0.21
C ALA A 69 -3.77 -10.43 -1.45
N TRP A 70 -3.75 -9.16 -1.88
CA TRP A 70 -2.97 -8.73 -3.03
C TRP A 70 -1.46 -8.89 -2.82
N LEU A 71 -0.94 -8.57 -1.63
CA LEU A 71 0.47 -8.82 -1.26
C LEU A 71 0.84 -10.30 -1.29
N LYS A 72 -0.12 -11.19 -1.01
CA LYS A 72 0.05 -12.65 -1.11
C LYS A 72 -0.13 -13.18 -2.53
N ASN A 73 -0.35 -12.30 -3.50
CA ASN A 73 -0.72 -12.63 -4.87
C ASN A 73 -2.01 -13.49 -4.96
N ASP A 74 -2.88 -13.42 -3.95
CA ASP A 74 -4.20 -14.04 -3.94
C ASP A 74 -5.20 -13.08 -4.59
N LEU A 75 -5.10 -12.98 -5.92
CA LEU A 75 -5.89 -12.03 -6.71
C LEU A 75 -7.40 -12.31 -6.57
N ARG A 76 -7.81 -13.57 -6.40
CA ARG A 76 -9.21 -13.94 -6.24
C ARG A 76 -9.81 -13.30 -4.99
N ASN A 77 -9.16 -13.46 -3.83
CA ASN A 77 -9.64 -12.85 -2.59
C ASN A 77 -9.47 -11.32 -2.59
N ALA A 78 -8.42 -10.81 -3.24
CA ALA A 78 -8.27 -9.36 -3.40
C ALA A 78 -9.44 -8.75 -4.18
N PHE A 79 -9.91 -9.39 -5.27
CA PHE A 79 -11.08 -8.92 -6.02
C PHE A 79 -12.35 -9.01 -5.20
N ALA A 80 -12.57 -10.14 -4.51
CA ALA A 80 -13.73 -10.33 -3.65
C ALA A 80 -13.83 -9.24 -2.57
N HIS A 81 -12.70 -8.87 -1.96
CA HIS A 81 -12.68 -7.75 -1.02
C HIS A 81 -12.88 -6.40 -1.70
N SER A 82 -12.31 -6.17 -2.90
CA SER A 82 -12.50 -4.92 -3.66
C SER A 82 -13.97 -4.61 -3.92
N ASP A 83 -14.74 -5.61 -4.33
CA ASP A 83 -16.17 -5.46 -4.63
C ASP A 83 -16.97 -5.08 -3.38
N VAL A 84 -16.60 -5.66 -2.24
CA VAL A 84 -17.20 -5.33 -0.95
C VAL A 84 -16.85 -3.91 -0.53
N VAL A 85 -15.59 -3.48 -0.67
CA VAL A 85 -15.18 -2.10 -0.33
C VAL A 85 -16.00 -1.09 -1.12
N LEU A 86 -16.13 -1.24 -2.44
CA LEU A 86 -16.90 -0.31 -3.28
C LEU A 86 -18.37 -0.25 -2.87
N SER A 87 -18.99 -1.42 -2.67
CA SER A 87 -20.39 -1.52 -2.27
C SER A 87 -20.65 -0.90 -0.89
N ALA A 88 -19.77 -1.17 0.08
CA ALA A 88 -19.89 -0.67 1.44
C ALA A 88 -19.52 0.82 1.56
N MET A 89 -18.68 1.35 0.66
CA MET A 89 -18.23 2.75 0.69
C MET A 89 -19.26 3.72 0.10
N LYS A 90 -19.96 3.29 -0.95
CA LYS A 90 -20.91 4.11 -1.72
C LYS A 90 -21.96 4.87 -0.87
N PRO A 91 -22.49 4.35 0.25
CA PRO A 91 -23.42 5.10 1.12
C PRO A 91 -22.77 6.19 1.98
N HIS A 92 -21.45 6.16 2.22
CA HIS A 92 -20.76 7.05 3.18
C HIS A 92 -19.98 8.18 2.53
N ARG A 93 -19.70 8.02 1.24
CA ARG A 93 -18.81 8.89 0.48
C ARG A 93 -19.40 9.14 -0.88
N GLU A 94 -19.36 10.40 -1.29
CA GLU A 94 -19.60 10.75 -2.68
C GLU A 94 -18.57 10.02 -3.55
N GLU A 95 -19.00 9.53 -4.71
CA GLU A 95 -18.14 8.82 -5.67
C GLU A 95 -17.04 9.72 -6.27
N THR A 96 -17.04 11.00 -5.87
CA THR A 96 -16.11 12.07 -6.23
C THR A 96 -15.09 12.36 -5.13
N SER A 97 -15.29 11.83 -3.91
CA SER A 97 -14.42 12.09 -2.77
C SER A 97 -13.04 11.45 -2.96
N GLU A 98 -12.01 12.07 -2.37
CA GLU A 98 -10.64 11.57 -2.49
C GLU A 98 -10.49 10.12 -1.98
N GLU A 99 -11.19 9.75 -0.90
CA GLU A 99 -11.17 8.40 -0.37
C GLU A 99 -11.80 7.38 -1.34
N TYR A 100 -12.94 7.72 -1.96
CA TYR A 100 -13.59 6.84 -2.95
C TYR A 100 -12.72 6.68 -4.20
N VAL A 101 -12.14 7.78 -4.69
CA VAL A 101 -11.21 7.77 -5.82
C VAL A 101 -9.93 6.97 -5.52
N GLY A 102 -9.45 7.00 -4.27
CA GLY A 102 -8.35 6.14 -3.80
C GLY A 102 -8.69 4.66 -3.89
N ILE A 103 -9.92 4.27 -3.55
CA ILE A 103 -10.39 2.88 -3.67
C ILE A 103 -10.44 2.44 -5.15
N LEU A 104 -10.96 3.28 -6.04
CA LEU A 104 -10.96 2.99 -7.48
C LEU A 104 -9.53 2.81 -8.02
N SER A 105 -8.57 3.59 -7.52
CA SER A 105 -7.15 3.44 -7.87
C SER A 105 -6.59 2.09 -7.44
N ASN A 106 -6.96 1.60 -6.25
CA ASN A 106 -6.58 0.26 -5.78
C ASN A 106 -7.17 -0.84 -6.67
N GLN A 107 -8.45 -0.73 -7.03
CA GLN A 107 -9.10 -1.67 -7.94
C GLN A 107 -8.43 -1.70 -9.32
N ALA A 108 -8.04 -0.54 -9.85
CA ALA A 108 -7.35 -0.47 -11.12
C ALA A 108 -5.97 -1.15 -11.07
N ASN A 109 -5.23 -0.98 -9.98
CA ASN A 109 -3.97 -1.70 -9.79
C ASN A 109 -4.14 -3.22 -9.65
N LEU A 110 -5.27 -3.66 -9.09
CA LEU A 110 -5.62 -5.07 -9.03
C LEU A 110 -5.94 -5.64 -10.41
N LEU A 111 -6.71 -4.92 -11.24
CA LEU A 111 -6.94 -5.25 -12.66
C LEU A 111 -5.61 -5.37 -13.42
N ALA A 112 -4.70 -4.41 -13.23
CA ALA A 112 -3.36 -4.44 -13.80
C ALA A 112 -2.56 -5.68 -13.36
N SER A 113 -2.69 -6.09 -12.10
CA SER A 113 -2.06 -7.31 -11.57
C SER A 113 -2.64 -8.58 -12.19
N ASN A 114 -3.93 -8.55 -12.54
CA ASN A 114 -4.62 -9.60 -13.28
C ASN A 114 -4.35 -9.56 -14.81
N ARG A 115 -3.46 -8.68 -15.27
CA ARG A 115 -3.13 -8.47 -16.69
C ARG A 115 -4.28 -7.90 -17.53
N ASP A 116 -5.31 -7.38 -16.89
CA ASP A 116 -6.40 -6.62 -17.53
C ASP A 116 -5.97 -5.16 -17.74
N ASP A 117 -4.87 -4.96 -18.47
CA ASP A 117 -4.18 -3.66 -18.59
C ASP A 117 -5.07 -2.56 -19.19
N GLU A 118 -5.89 -2.89 -20.18
CA GLU A 118 -6.81 -1.93 -20.81
C GLU A 118 -7.87 -1.43 -19.82
N LYS A 119 -8.49 -2.34 -19.05
CA LYS A 119 -9.49 -1.98 -18.05
C LYS A 119 -8.86 -1.19 -16.89
N ALA A 120 -7.67 -1.59 -16.47
CA ALA A 120 -6.92 -0.87 -15.46
C ALA A 120 -6.62 0.57 -15.90
N LEU A 121 -6.18 0.75 -17.14
CA LEU A 121 -5.89 2.06 -17.70
C LEU A 121 -7.15 2.93 -17.81
N GLN A 122 -8.26 2.37 -18.31
CA GLN A 122 -9.54 3.09 -18.37
C GLN A 122 -9.99 3.58 -17.00
N LEU A 123 -9.88 2.73 -15.97
CA LEU A 123 -10.27 3.10 -14.62
C LEU A 123 -9.35 4.17 -14.01
N LEU A 124 -8.03 4.10 -14.25
CA LEU A 124 -7.09 5.14 -13.80
C LEU A 124 -7.30 6.48 -14.50
N LEU A 125 -7.67 6.47 -15.79
CA LEU A 125 -8.00 7.70 -16.51
C LEU A 125 -9.31 8.31 -15.98
N GLN A 126 -10.31 7.49 -15.66
CA GLN A 126 -11.52 7.96 -14.97
C GLN A 126 -11.21 8.57 -13.60
N VAL A 127 -10.30 7.95 -12.84
CA VAL A 127 -9.79 8.49 -11.57
C VAL A 127 -9.15 9.86 -11.78
N GLU A 128 -8.24 9.99 -12.76
CA GLU A 128 -7.59 11.26 -13.10
C GLU A 128 -8.61 12.34 -13.50
N ASP A 129 -9.58 11.98 -14.34
CA ASP A 129 -10.64 12.87 -14.79
C ASP A 129 -11.51 13.36 -13.63
N THR A 130 -11.85 12.46 -12.70
CA THR A 130 -12.60 12.81 -11.48
C THR A 130 -11.80 13.77 -10.60
N ARG A 131 -10.51 13.47 -10.35
CA ARG A 131 -9.64 14.36 -9.56
C ARG A 131 -9.58 15.75 -10.17
N ARG A 132 -9.45 15.85 -11.49
CA ARG A 132 -9.41 17.11 -12.23
C ARG A 132 -10.74 17.87 -12.18
N GLN A 133 -11.86 17.18 -12.44
CA GLN A 133 -13.20 17.77 -12.47
C GLN A 133 -13.60 18.35 -11.11
N PHE A 134 -13.23 17.67 -10.02
CA PHE A 134 -13.59 18.06 -8.66
C PHE A 134 -12.46 18.79 -7.92
N HIS A 135 -11.41 19.21 -8.63
CA HIS A 135 -10.28 19.97 -8.09
C HIS A 135 -9.66 19.32 -6.84
N LEU A 136 -9.55 17.99 -6.84
CA LEU A 136 -8.88 17.26 -5.76
C LEU A 136 -7.39 17.63 -5.72
N PRO A 137 -6.78 17.69 -4.53
CA PRO A 137 -5.41 18.18 -4.36
C PRO A 137 -4.39 17.36 -5.16
N GLU A 138 -3.36 18.04 -5.67
CA GLU A 138 -2.17 17.40 -6.24
C GLU A 138 -1.28 16.87 -5.13
N ASN A 139 -1.54 15.64 -4.68
CA ASN A 139 -0.81 15.01 -3.59
C ASN A 139 -0.26 13.63 -3.96
N ILE A 140 0.37 12.94 -3.01
CA ILE A 140 0.92 11.59 -3.20
C ILE A 140 -0.09 10.61 -3.82
N ALA A 141 -1.40 10.73 -3.56
CA ALA A 141 -2.39 9.87 -4.21
C ALA A 141 -2.39 10.08 -5.74
N LEU A 142 -2.31 11.33 -6.22
CA LEU A 142 -2.16 11.64 -7.64
C LEU A 142 -0.81 11.18 -8.21
N ALA A 143 0.26 11.21 -7.41
CA ALA A 143 1.56 10.67 -7.81
C ALA A 143 1.48 9.16 -8.07
N PHE A 144 0.79 8.41 -7.22
CA PHE A 144 0.56 6.98 -7.41
C PHE A 144 -0.29 6.67 -8.63
N VAL A 145 -1.33 7.47 -8.92
CA VAL A 145 -2.12 7.35 -10.15
C VAL A 145 -1.24 7.53 -11.39
N ASN A 146 -0.42 8.59 -11.42
CA ASN A 146 0.52 8.83 -12.53
C ASN A 146 1.53 7.67 -12.68
N LEU A 147 2.08 7.17 -11.56
CA LEU A 147 2.99 6.02 -11.59
C LEU A 147 2.31 4.77 -12.17
N ALA A 148 1.06 4.49 -11.78
CA ALA A 148 0.30 3.34 -12.26
C ALA A 148 0.01 3.44 -13.76
N ILE A 149 -0.44 4.60 -14.24
CA ILE A 149 -0.67 4.87 -15.66
C ILE A 149 0.64 4.70 -16.44
N GLY A 150 1.74 5.29 -15.97
CA GLY A 150 3.04 5.18 -16.64
C GLY A 150 3.51 3.73 -16.78
N ARG A 151 3.34 2.91 -15.73
CA ARG A 151 3.67 1.47 -15.79
C ARG A 151 2.82 0.71 -16.81
N LEU A 152 1.52 1.00 -16.88
CA LEU A 152 0.62 0.43 -17.88
C LEU A 152 1.02 0.83 -19.29
N ARG A 153 1.29 2.11 -19.52
CA ARG A 153 1.76 2.65 -20.81
C ARG A 153 3.05 1.98 -21.27
N CYS A 154 4.01 1.75 -20.36
CA CYS A 154 5.19 0.95 -20.67
C CYS A 154 4.84 -0.46 -21.17
N ARG A 155 3.94 -1.17 -20.48
CA ARG A 155 3.52 -2.52 -20.88
C ARG A 155 2.83 -2.53 -22.25
N MET A 156 2.09 -1.47 -22.56
CA MET A 156 1.39 -1.29 -23.84
C MET A 156 2.28 -0.73 -24.96
N GLY A 157 3.56 -0.42 -24.69
CA GLY A 157 4.51 0.11 -25.67
C GLY A 157 4.44 1.63 -25.90
N ASP A 158 3.61 2.35 -25.16
CA ASP A 158 3.47 3.81 -25.24
C ASP A 158 4.48 4.52 -24.31
N LEU A 159 5.76 4.42 -24.67
CA LEU A 159 6.86 4.90 -23.82
C LEU A 159 6.87 6.42 -23.65
N LYS A 160 6.35 7.17 -24.64
CA LYS A 160 6.31 8.62 -24.60
C LYS A 160 5.31 9.12 -23.57
N ASP A 161 4.09 8.56 -23.53
CA ASP A 161 3.14 8.89 -22.46
C ASP A 161 3.69 8.43 -21.11
N ALA A 162 4.27 7.23 -21.04
CA ALA A 162 4.84 6.72 -19.79
C ALA A 162 5.89 7.65 -19.16
N GLU A 163 6.78 8.22 -19.98
CA GLU A 163 7.79 9.19 -19.52
C GLU A 163 7.15 10.43 -18.90
N VAL A 164 6.14 11.02 -19.56
CA VAL A 164 5.40 12.17 -19.03
C VAL A 164 4.76 11.83 -17.69
N ARG A 165 4.15 10.64 -17.59
CA ARG A 165 3.51 10.17 -16.37
C ARG A 165 4.51 10.02 -15.22
N PHE A 166 5.67 9.43 -15.46
CA PHE A 166 6.71 9.31 -14.44
C PHE A 166 7.29 10.66 -14.02
N TYR A 167 7.47 11.60 -14.96
CA TYR A 167 7.89 12.96 -14.64
C TYR A 167 6.87 13.64 -13.72
N ASN A 168 5.59 13.58 -14.05
CA ASN A 168 4.52 14.16 -13.23
C ASN A 168 4.48 13.56 -11.81
N ALA A 169 4.57 12.23 -11.71
CA ALA A 169 4.63 11.56 -10.40
C ALA A 169 5.84 12.04 -9.57
N ARG A 170 7.01 12.16 -10.20
CA ARG A 170 8.23 12.64 -9.53
C ARG A 170 8.09 14.08 -9.06
N GLU A 171 7.55 14.97 -9.88
CA GLU A 171 7.38 16.38 -9.48
C GLU A 171 6.39 16.56 -8.33
N ILE A 172 5.37 15.70 -8.22
CA ILE A 172 4.49 15.69 -7.05
C ILE A 172 5.27 15.22 -5.81
N VAL A 173 5.96 14.08 -5.88
CA VAL A 173 6.79 13.58 -4.75
C VAL A 173 7.83 14.61 -4.33
N ARG A 174 8.48 15.29 -5.28
CA ARG A 174 9.45 16.35 -5.00
C ARG A 174 8.84 17.51 -4.22
N ARG A 175 7.63 17.94 -4.59
CA ARG A 175 6.92 19.03 -3.90
C ARG A 175 6.47 18.62 -2.50
N GLU A 176 5.97 17.40 -2.31
CA GLU A 176 5.43 16.95 -1.02
C GLU A 176 6.49 16.42 -0.03
N HIS A 177 7.57 15.81 -0.54
CA HIS A 177 8.55 15.06 0.26
C HIS A 177 10.01 15.40 -0.07
N GLY A 178 10.26 16.45 -0.86
CA GLY A 178 11.61 16.86 -1.25
C GLY A 178 12.24 15.99 -2.34
N GLU A 179 13.44 16.39 -2.81
CA GLU A 179 14.09 15.81 -4.02
C GLU A 179 14.22 14.29 -4.04
N ASN A 180 14.34 13.66 -2.87
CA ASN A 180 14.54 12.21 -2.74
C ASN A 180 13.33 11.46 -2.16
N GLY A 181 12.16 12.11 -2.05
CA GLY A 181 10.98 11.48 -1.45
C GLY A 181 11.20 11.10 0.02
N GLN A 182 11.79 12.01 0.79
CA GLN A 182 12.03 11.80 2.22
C GLN A 182 10.68 11.75 2.94
N TYR A 183 10.16 10.54 3.16
CA TYR A 183 9.03 10.33 4.07
C TYR A 183 9.48 10.76 5.48
N MET A 184 8.85 11.83 5.96
CA MET A 184 8.95 12.44 7.30
C MET A 184 10.06 11.90 8.22
N GLN A 185 11.18 12.61 8.28
CA GLN A 185 11.95 12.72 9.52
C GLN A 185 11.23 13.75 10.41
N GLN A 186 10.18 13.35 11.11
CA GLN A 186 9.59 14.12 12.21
C GLN A 186 9.31 13.21 13.39
#